data_AF-A0A151SSD5-F1
#
_entry.id   AF-A0A151SSD5-F1
#
_cell.length_a   1.000
_cell.length_b   1.000
_cell.length_c   1.000
_cell.angle_alpha   90.00
_cell.angle_beta   90.00
_cell.angle_gamma   90.00
#
_symmetry.space_group_name_H-M   'P 1'
#
loop_
_entity.id
_entity.type
_entity.pdbx_description
1 polymer ?
#
loop_
_entity_poly.entity_id
_entity_poly.type
_entity_poly.pdbx_seq_one_letter_code
_entity_poly.pdbx_strand_id
1 'polypeptide(L)'
;MGVDYMVGKESWVLDSGASHHITPLYALFDVHSLSTSLRIIVPTWNTMMVDKIGTIRLSSNIKLHNVLHIPEFSCNLIFVHRLTHDLNYLVTYFAHNCDTRLTCEENDWLE
;
A
#
# COMPACT_ATOMS: atom_id res chain seq x y z
N MET A 1 13.90 -4.48 17.14
CA MET A 1 13.66 -3.23 16.38
C MET A 1 14.23 -3.44 14.98
N GLY A 2 13.37 -3.81 14.03
CA GLY A 2 13.74 -3.88 12.61
C GLY A 2 13.15 -2.68 11.91
N VAL A 3 14.00 -1.81 11.35
CA VAL A 3 13.60 -0.83 10.36
C VAL A 3 13.41 -1.59 9.06
N ASP A 4 12.15 -1.70 8.62
CA ASP A 4 11.82 -2.46 7.42
C ASP A 4 12.03 -1.54 6.21
N TYR A 5 13.28 -1.49 5.72
CA TYR A 5 13.59 -0.80 4.48
C TYR A 5 12.99 -1.60 3.32
N MET A 6 11.96 -1.06 2.68
CA MET A 6 11.35 -1.63 1.48
C MET A 6 12.29 -1.51 0.27
N VAL A 7 13.44 -2.20 0.29
CA VAL A 7 14.34 -2.34 -0.85
C VAL A 7 14.35 -3.80 -1.28
N GLY A 8 13.37 -4.14 -2.12
CA GLY A 8 13.26 -5.41 -2.84
C GLY A 8 12.89 -5.16 -4.30
N LYS A 9 13.06 -6.18 -5.15
CA LYS A 9 13.05 -6.17 -6.64
C LYS A 9 11.74 -5.66 -7.31
N GLU A 10 10.79 -5.16 -6.52
CA GLU A 10 9.52 -4.57 -6.89
C GLU A 10 9.30 -3.35 -6.00
N SER A 11 9.83 -2.19 -6.39
CA SER A 11 9.75 -0.98 -5.58
C SER A 11 8.31 -0.52 -5.38
N TRP A 12 7.96 -0.18 -4.14
CA TRP A 12 6.67 0.41 -3.76
C TRP A 12 6.82 1.90 -3.50
N VAL A 13 5.96 2.70 -4.12
CA VAL A 13 5.91 4.15 -3.93
C VAL A 13 4.87 4.47 -2.87
N LEU A 14 5.28 5.17 -1.82
CA LEU A 14 4.36 5.76 -0.84
C LEU A 14 3.75 7.02 -1.44
N ASP A 15 2.45 7.00 -1.68
CA ASP A 15 1.71 8.11 -2.27
C ASP A 15 0.57 8.55 -1.35
N SER A 16 0.67 9.78 -0.84
CA SER A 16 -0.38 10.41 -0.04
C SER A 16 -1.54 10.93 -0.89
N GLY A 17 -1.33 11.14 -2.19
CA GLY A 17 -2.36 11.56 -3.15
C GLY A 17 -3.13 10.39 -3.79
N ALA A 18 -2.66 9.16 -3.60
CA ALA A 18 -3.41 7.97 -4.01
C ALA A 18 -4.71 7.82 -3.20
N SER A 19 -5.64 7.01 -3.71
CA SER A 19 -6.87 6.62 -2.99
C SER A 19 -6.93 5.13 -2.67
N HIS A 20 -6.05 4.34 -3.29
CA HIS A 20 -6.04 2.88 -3.21
C HIS A 20 -4.60 2.36 -3.29
N HIS A 21 -4.35 1.19 -2.70
CA HIS A 21 -3.16 0.42 -3.01
C HIS A 21 -3.30 -0.16 -4.42
N ILE A 22 -2.27 -0.06 -5.25
CA ILE A 22 -2.30 -0.54 -6.65
C ILE A 22 -1.05 -1.36 -6.91
N THR A 23 -1.20 -2.46 -7.64
CA THR A 23 -0.07 -3.25 -8.14
C THR A 23 -0.34 -3.83 -9.53
N PRO A 24 0.64 -3.78 -10.46
CA PRO A 24 0.60 -4.56 -11.69
C PRO A 24 1.02 -6.02 -11.48
N LEU A 25 1.48 -6.38 -10.27
CA LEU A 25 2.03 -7.70 -10.00
C LEU A 25 0.92 -8.73 -9.85
N TYR A 26 1.19 -9.93 -10.35
CA TYR A 26 0.34 -11.11 -10.15
C TYR A 26 0.61 -11.82 -8.82
N ALA A 27 1.31 -11.15 -7.88
CA ALA A 27 1.72 -11.69 -6.58
C ALA A 27 0.64 -11.58 -5.48
N LEU A 28 -0.57 -11.17 -5.85
CA LEU A 28 -1.69 -11.08 -4.91
C LEU A 28 -2.19 -12.46 -4.49
N PHE A 29 -2.55 -12.59 -3.22
CA PHE A 29 -3.34 -13.70 -2.68
C PHE A 29 -4.68 -13.19 -2.16
N ASP A 30 -5.59 -14.11 -1.81
CA ASP A 30 -6.99 -13.78 -1.46
C ASP A 30 -7.65 -12.88 -2.54
N VAL A 31 -7.42 -13.24 -3.82
CA VAL A 31 -7.90 -12.45 -4.96
C VAL A 31 -9.36 -12.73 -5.21
N HIS A 32 -10.15 -11.66 -5.31
CA HIS A 32 -11.57 -11.71 -5.62
C HIS A 32 -11.91 -10.73 -6.73
N SER A 33 -12.90 -11.10 -7.54
CA SER A 33 -13.48 -10.19 -8.52
C SER A 33 -14.39 -9.19 -7.84
N LEU A 34 -14.32 -7.92 -8.23
CA LEU A 34 -15.26 -6.90 -7.80
C LEU A 34 -16.63 -7.18 -8.41
N SER A 35 -17.70 -7.03 -7.62
CA SER A 35 -19.08 -7.18 -8.11
C SER A 35 -19.46 -6.10 -9.12
N THR A 36 -18.74 -4.99 -9.13
CA THR A 36 -18.86 -3.91 -10.10
C THR A 36 -17.47 -3.35 -10.34
N SER A 37 -17.07 -3.26 -11.60
CA SER A 37 -15.77 -2.74 -11.98
C SER A 37 -15.56 -1.32 -11.46
N LEU A 38 -14.45 -1.11 -10.76
CA LEU A 38 -14.09 0.20 -10.24
C LEU A 38 -13.44 1.03 -11.36
N ARG A 39 -13.88 2.27 -11.51
CA ARG A 39 -13.22 3.26 -12.38
C ARG A 39 -12.25 4.07 -11.54
N ILE A 40 -10.97 4.03 -11.89
CA ILE A 40 -9.96 4.88 -11.26
C ILE A 40 -9.37 5.86 -12.28
N ILE A 41 -9.05 7.07 -11.83
CA ILE A 41 -8.32 8.06 -12.60
C ILE A 41 -6.86 8.00 -12.13
N VAL A 42 -5.96 7.75 -13.07
CA VAL A 42 -4.52 7.73 -12.80
C VAL A 42 -3.89 9.08 -13.15
N PRO A 43 -2.66 9.39 -12.68
CA PRO A 43 -2.03 10.70 -12.87
C PRO A 43 -1.89 11.15 -14.34
N THR A 44 -1.94 10.23 -15.30
CA THR A 44 -1.95 10.51 -16.74
C THR A 44 -3.31 10.99 -17.26
N TRP A 45 -4.29 11.23 -16.38
CA TRP A 45 -5.69 11.54 -16.69
C TRP A 45 -6.44 10.45 -17.48
N ASN A 46 -5.82 9.28 -17.61
CA ASN A 46 -6.47 8.11 -18.16
C ASN A 46 -7.38 7.46 -17.11
N THR A 47 -8.46 6.86 -17.58
CA THR A 47 -9.35 6.04 -16.75
C THR A 47 -8.98 4.57 -16.92
N MET A 48 -8.81 3.86 -15.81
CA MET A 48 -8.58 2.42 -15.80
C MET A 48 -9.76 1.71 -15.13
N MET A 49 -10.14 0.56 -15.70
CA MET A 49 -11.14 -0.32 -15.14
C MET A 49 -10.44 -1.38 -14.29
N VAL A 50 -10.92 -1.57 -13.07
CA VAL A 50 -10.37 -2.56 -12.14
C VAL A 50 -11.45 -3.56 -11.82
N ASP A 51 -11.14 -4.83 -12.06
CA ASP A 51 -12.05 -5.96 -11.82
C ASP A 51 -11.58 -6.87 -10.70
N LYS A 52 -10.32 -6.74 -10.26
CA LYS A 52 -9.70 -7.64 -9.29
C LYS A 52 -9.11 -6.86 -8.13
N ILE A 53 -9.36 -7.38 -6.94
CA ILE A 53 -8.80 -6.89 -5.69
C ILE A 53 -8.23 -8.07 -4.91
N GLY A 54 -7.16 -7.84 -4.16
CA GLY A 54 -6.57 -8.87 -3.34
C GLY A 54 -5.72 -8.30 -2.22
N THR A 55 -4.83 -9.15 -1.73
CA THR A 55 -3.95 -8.85 -0.61
C THR A 55 -2.51 -9.14 -1.00
N ILE A 56 -1.57 -8.32 -0.54
CA ILE A 56 -0.13 -8.55 -0.73
C ILE A 56 0.61 -8.44 0.60
N ARG A 57 1.67 -9.23 0.74
CA ARG A 57 2.55 -9.18 1.90
C ARG A 57 3.87 -8.59 1.46
N LEU A 58 4.17 -7.39 1.96
CA LEU A 58 5.43 -6.69 1.67
C LEU A 58 6.55 -7.17 2.59
N SER A 59 6.20 -7.51 3.84
CA SER A 59 7.12 -8.07 4.82
C SER A 59 6.39 -8.90 5.88
N SER A 60 7.10 -9.40 6.89
CA SER A 60 6.47 -10.11 8.00
C SER A 60 5.40 -9.27 8.71
N ASN A 61 5.63 -7.96 8.82
CA ASN A 61 4.79 -7.02 9.56
C ASN A 61 3.84 -6.22 8.68
N ILE A 62 4.15 -6.06 7.38
CA ILE A 62 3.37 -5.21 6.48
C ILE A 62 2.58 -6.08 5.49
N LYS A 63 1.27 -6.14 5.72
CA LYS A 63 0.28 -6.78 4.86
C LYS A 63 -0.71 -5.74 4.37
N LEU A 64 -0.78 -5.52 3.06
CA LEU A 64 -1.74 -4.59 2.47
C LEU A 64 -2.97 -5.35 2.00
N HIS A 65 -4.11 -4.93 2.51
CA HIS A 65 -5.42 -5.40 2.09
C HIS A 65 -6.00 -4.46 1.03
N ASN A 66 -7.01 -4.93 0.31
CA ASN A 66 -7.75 -4.13 -0.67
C ASN A 66 -6.85 -3.54 -1.77
N VAL A 67 -5.88 -4.33 -2.25
CA VAL A 67 -4.95 -3.94 -3.29
C VAL A 67 -5.58 -4.18 -4.66
N LEU A 68 -5.72 -3.11 -5.43
CA LEU A 68 -6.24 -3.14 -6.79
C LEU A 68 -5.19 -3.72 -7.74
N HIS A 69 -5.57 -4.73 -8.52
CA HIS A 69 -4.70 -5.31 -9.53
C HIS A 69 -4.93 -4.64 -10.89
N ILE A 70 -3.89 -3.99 -11.42
CA ILE A 70 -3.96 -3.26 -12.70
C ILE A 70 -2.70 -3.55 -13.51
N PRO A 71 -2.72 -4.58 -14.39
CA PRO A 71 -1.56 -5.00 -15.17
C PRO A 71 -0.92 -3.89 -16.02
N GLU A 72 -1.73 -2.92 -16.48
CA GLU A 72 -1.29 -1.81 -17.33
C GLU A 72 -0.60 -0.69 -16.54
N PHE A 73 -0.59 -0.77 -15.21
CA PHE A 73 -0.01 0.26 -14.36
C PHE A 73 1.51 0.05 -14.22
N SER A 74 2.29 1.13 -14.18
CA SER A 74 3.76 1.03 -14.29
C SER A 74 4.52 0.89 -12.97
N CYS A 75 3.84 1.07 -11.83
CA CYS A 75 4.47 1.03 -10.51
C CYS A 75 3.57 0.41 -9.43
N ASN A 76 4.15 -0.04 -8.33
CA ASN A 76 3.37 -0.41 -7.15
C ASN A 76 3.13 0.84 -6.30
N LEU A 77 1.89 1.07 -5.88
CA LEU A 77 1.50 2.21 -5.06
C LEU A 77 0.95 1.77 -3.71
N ILE A 78 1.45 2.42 -2.67
CA ILE A 78 0.90 2.33 -1.32
C ILE A 78 0.15 3.63 -1.05
N PHE A 79 -1.17 3.53 -0.86
CA PHE A 79 -1.97 4.60 -0.32
C PHE A 79 -1.62 4.82 1.15
N VAL A 80 -0.90 5.92 1.44
CA VAL A 80 -0.31 6.18 2.76
C VAL A 80 -1.38 6.25 3.85
N HIS A 81 -2.50 6.93 3.60
CA HIS A 81 -3.54 7.09 4.61
C HIS A 81 -4.16 5.76 5.04
N ARG A 82 -4.34 4.82 4.11
CA ARG A 82 -4.83 3.48 4.45
C ARG A 82 -3.77 2.65 5.16
N LEU A 83 -2.50 2.75 4.75
CA LEU A 83 -1.40 2.08 5.43
C LEU A 83 -1.31 2.51 6.91
N THR A 84 -1.28 3.82 7.16
CA THR A 84 -1.13 4.36 8.52
C THR A 84 -2.33 4.04 9.39
N HIS A 85 -3.54 4.11 8.83
CA HIS A 85 -4.77 3.79 9.52
C HIS A 85 -4.88 2.29 9.85
N ASP A 86 -4.69 1.41 8.86
CA ASP A 86 -4.95 -0.03 9.02
C ASP A 86 -3.88 -0.73 9.88
N LEU A 87 -2.64 -0.23 9.89
CA LEU A 87 -1.55 -0.82 10.67
C LEU A 87 -1.22 -0.04 11.96
N ASN A 88 -1.84 1.13 12.18
CA ASN A 88 -1.44 2.07 13.22
C ASN A 88 0.05 2.47 13.10
N TYR A 89 0.44 2.90 11.90
CA TYR A 89 1.82 3.30 11.58
C TYR A 89 1.94 4.81 11.44
N LEU A 90 3.11 5.34 11.79
CA LEU A 90 3.56 6.68 11.44
C LEU A 90 4.50 6.60 10.23
N VAL A 91 4.26 7.45 9.24
CA VAL A 91 5.15 7.66 8.09
C VAL A 91 5.85 9.01 8.28
N THR A 92 7.19 8.98 8.36
CA THR A 92 8.01 10.19 8.53
C THR A 92 8.84 10.44 7.28
N TYR A 93 8.78 11.66 6.75
CA TYR A 93 9.57 12.08 5.60
C TYR A 93 10.83 12.83 6.03
N PHE A 94 11.97 12.37 5.56
CA PHE A 94 13.26 13.04 5.69
C PHE A 94 13.71 13.55 4.32
N ALA A 95 14.69 14.46 4.29
CA ALA A 95 15.16 15.09 3.05
C ALA A 95 15.58 14.10 1.94
N HIS A 96 16.00 12.88 2.31
CA HIS A 96 16.52 11.88 1.37
C HIS A 96 15.87 10.49 1.51
N ASN A 97 14.97 10.29 2.48
CA ASN A 97 14.33 9.00 2.70
C ASN A 97 12.97 9.16 3.41
N CYS A 98 12.23 8.06 3.48
CA CYS A 98 11.01 7.96 4.26
C CYS A 98 11.11 6.71 5.12
N ASP A 99 10.66 6.79 6.37
CA ASP A 99 10.64 5.67 7.32
C ASP A 99 9.21 5.45 7.82
N THR A 100 8.84 4.19 8.01
CA THR A 100 7.53 3.78 8.53
C THR A 100 7.73 3.02 9.83
N ARG A 101 7.07 3.45 10.91
CA ARG A 101 7.20 2.83 12.23
C ARG A 101 5.85 2.63 12.88
N LEU A 102 5.71 1.59 13.70
CA LEU A 102 4.57 1.40 14.60
C LEU A 102 4.43 2.63 15.50
N THR A 103 3.20 3.11 15.71
CA THR A 103 2.93 4.03 16.81
C THR A 103 2.87 3.23 18.10
N CYS A 104 3.48 3.74 19.16
CA CYS A 104 3.23 3.22 20.50
C CYS A 104 1.84 3.74 20.93
N GLU A 105 0.97 2.86 21.43
CA GLU A 105 -0.24 3.32 22.10
C GLU A 105 0.14 3.97 23.43
N GLU A 106 -0.55 5.05 23.83
CA GLU A 106 -0.27 5.78 25.09
C GLU A 106 -0.44 4.93 26.37
N ASN A 107 -0.86 3.66 26.25
CA ASN A 107 -1.07 2.74 27.37
C ASN A 107 0.14 1.85 27.72
N ASP A 108 1.24 1.90 26.95
CA ASP A 108 2.46 1.11 27.22
C ASP A 108 3.33 1.66 28.38
N TRP A 109 2.86 2.69 29.10
CA TRP A 109 3.56 3.27 30.26
C TRP A 109 3.11 2.72 31.62
N LEU A 110 2.16 1.77 31.66
CA LEU A 110 1.61 1.22 32.92
C LEU A 110 1.82 -0.29 33.13
N GLU A 111 2.79 -0.91 32.45
CA GLU A 111 3.34 -2.21 32.89
C GLU A 111 4.86 -2.13 33.17
#